data_AF-A0A7L4RE95-F1
#
_entry.id   AF-A0A7L4RE95-F1
#
_cell.length_a   1.000
_cell.length_b   1.000
_cell.length_c   1.000
_cell.angle_alpha   90.00
_cell.angle_beta   90.00
_cell.angle_gamma   90.00
#
_symmetry.space_group_name_H-M   'P 1'
#
loop_
_entity.id
_entity.type
_entity.pdbx_description
1 polymer ?
#
loop_
_entity_poly.entity_id
_entity_poly.type
_entity_poly.pdbx_seq_one_letter_code
_entity_poly.pdbx_strand_id
1 'polypeptide(L)'
;MAEDFVVKAEGDKRRLVINYKGRPYGPDIAQYPQAFQDVIEKLQKVDADEVVLSEYYERIYNEEQTKLLRGIAEVITKFETESIWSPSHLGKEYDPKKTAERHDSVLSILNKCKGDPFGAYMDTLSELKKQVDYANTISGNAAAMDDLKVYLGTLTFIKNILEATKLVQQMRQYLAQLGQMPSGRGLYMSIFEVSIKPSFIGSRIMFTGVETMQLVDQYDVLNSKVYIYKHPDKIEYLYYINPPEYSLAPDKYFLLEKTKEVVAAHRPGSVGFMDMEQARKYFRKIYVATISDLAAKNNIELSVEEKEDLATIVARYTIGYGILEVILSDRKLTDVYIDSPLGVKAIYAVHSKYGQCQTNVIFSEEEARATVSRFRALSGRPFDEAHPILDFDLSDLQTRICTIGKPLAVDGTAFALRLHKDTPWTLCQFIDFKMFPSIAGGIFSFFVDAQASMLIVGSRGSGKTSFLQAMMQEIPQNLRIIVQEDTQELPVPTLKKLGFNIQRLKTRPPLGGVSEAEVSAEDALRTALRLGDSVLVVGEVRSTEAKALYEAMRV
;
A
#
# COMPACT_ATOMS: atom_id res chain seq x y z
N MET A 1 16.31 -8.82 -24.52
CA MET A 1 14.87 -8.52 -24.57
C MET A 1 14.38 -8.66 -23.14
N ALA A 2 13.89 -7.58 -22.52
CA ALA A 2 13.32 -7.68 -21.18
C ALA A 2 12.12 -8.63 -21.24
N GLU A 3 11.93 -9.49 -20.23
CA GLU A 3 10.77 -10.37 -20.18
C GLU A 3 9.48 -9.53 -20.22
N ASP A 4 8.56 -9.85 -21.14
CA ASP A 4 7.30 -9.11 -21.34
C ASP A 4 6.33 -9.21 -20.15
N PHE A 5 6.62 -10.10 -19.21
CA PHE A 5 5.91 -10.30 -17.95
C PHE A 5 6.84 -10.85 -16.87
N VAL A 6 6.49 -10.64 -15.60
CA VAL A 6 7.21 -11.19 -14.43
C VAL A 6 6.20 -11.75 -13.44
N VAL A 7 6.51 -12.91 -12.85
CA VAL A 7 5.75 -13.43 -11.70
C VAL A 7 6.43 -12.97 -10.43
N LYS A 8 5.79 -12.02 -9.72
CA LYS A 8 6.27 -11.53 -8.43
C LYS A 8 5.60 -12.30 -7.30
N ALA A 9 6.37 -12.85 -6.37
CA ALA A 9 5.84 -13.28 -5.09
C ALA A 9 5.73 -12.06 -4.18
N GLU A 10 4.52 -11.76 -3.69
CA GLU A 10 4.30 -10.69 -2.73
C GLU A 10 3.45 -11.26 -1.60
N GLY A 11 4.14 -11.71 -0.56
CA GLY A 11 3.54 -12.51 0.49
C GLY A 11 3.24 -13.95 0.08
N ASP A 12 2.06 -14.46 0.44
CA ASP A 12 1.59 -15.80 0.04
C ASP A 12 0.99 -15.85 -1.38
N LYS A 13 0.93 -14.70 -2.07
CA LYS A 13 0.31 -14.56 -3.38
C LYS A 13 1.35 -14.40 -4.48
N ARG A 14 1.11 -15.07 -5.61
CA ARG A 14 1.85 -14.93 -6.86
C ARG A 14 1.12 -13.98 -7.80
N ARG A 15 1.82 -12.98 -8.29
CA ARG A 15 1.26 -11.94 -9.16
C ARG A 15 1.88 -12.01 -10.54
N LEU A 16 1.04 -12.22 -11.55
CA LEU A 16 1.45 -12.09 -12.94
C LEU A 16 1.39 -10.61 -13.33
N VAL A 17 2.56 -9.96 -13.41
CA VAL A 17 2.68 -8.55 -13.83
C VAL A 17 3.08 -8.51 -15.30
N ILE A 18 2.23 -7.92 -16.14
CA ILE A 18 2.47 -7.80 -17.59
C ILE A 18 2.67 -6.33 -17.95
N ASN A 19 3.76 -6.02 -18.67
CA ASN A 19 4.09 -4.66 -19.07
C ASN A 19 3.44 -4.30 -20.42
N TYR A 20 2.62 -3.26 -20.41
CA TYR A 20 1.87 -2.73 -21.55
C TYR A 20 2.43 -1.44 -22.13
N LYS A 21 3.55 -0.92 -21.58
CA LYS A 21 4.16 0.31 -22.06
C LYS A 21 4.57 0.19 -23.53
N GLY A 22 4.03 1.07 -24.37
CA GLY A 22 4.31 1.10 -25.81
C GLY A 22 3.55 0.08 -26.66
N ARG A 23 2.56 -0.62 -26.09
CA ARG A 23 1.68 -1.52 -26.85
C ARG A 23 0.62 -0.74 -27.63
N PRO A 24 0.12 -1.29 -28.76
CA PRO A 24 -0.87 -0.60 -29.61
C PRO A 24 -2.31 -0.63 -29.07
N TYR A 25 -2.55 -1.29 -27.94
CA TYR A 25 -3.84 -1.40 -27.27
C TYR A 25 -3.68 -1.21 -25.75
N GLY A 26 -4.75 -0.81 -25.08
CA GLY A 26 -4.71 -0.49 -23.64
C GLY A 26 -4.64 -1.73 -22.74
N PRO A 27 -4.18 -1.57 -21.48
CA PRO A 27 -4.05 -2.66 -20.50
C PRO A 27 -5.38 -3.13 -19.89
N ASP A 28 -6.44 -3.27 -20.68
CA ASP A 28 -7.80 -3.57 -20.17
C ASP A 28 -8.38 -4.80 -20.87
N ILE A 29 -8.59 -5.89 -20.12
CA ILE A 29 -9.08 -7.17 -20.68
C ILE A 29 -10.56 -7.12 -21.03
N ALA A 30 -11.33 -6.24 -20.38
CA ALA A 30 -12.74 -6.06 -20.67
C ALA A 30 -12.93 -5.26 -21.96
N GLN A 31 -12.09 -4.25 -22.19
CA GLN A 31 -12.16 -3.40 -23.36
C GLN A 31 -11.45 -3.97 -24.60
N TYR A 32 -10.28 -4.57 -24.43
CA TYR A 32 -9.42 -4.99 -25.55
C TYR A 32 -9.29 -6.52 -25.62
N PRO A 33 -9.80 -7.18 -26.69
CA PRO A 33 -9.62 -8.62 -26.90
C PRO A 33 -8.15 -9.05 -26.92
N GLN A 34 -7.26 -8.20 -27.43
CA GLN A 34 -5.84 -8.46 -27.50
C GLN A 34 -5.22 -8.53 -26.10
N ALA A 35 -5.66 -7.68 -25.17
CA ALA A 35 -5.21 -7.71 -23.78
C ALA A 35 -5.71 -8.98 -23.07
N PHE A 36 -6.95 -9.37 -23.34
CA PHE A 36 -7.50 -10.63 -22.82
C PHE A 36 -6.69 -11.83 -23.31
N GLN A 37 -6.47 -11.93 -24.63
CA GLN A 37 -5.64 -13.00 -25.23
C GLN A 37 -4.24 -13.04 -24.65
N ASP A 38 -3.60 -11.88 -24.53
CA ASP A 38 -2.27 -11.78 -23.94
C ASP A 38 -2.25 -12.37 -22.52
N VAL A 39 -3.18 -11.99 -21.65
CA VAL A 39 -3.26 -12.56 -20.29
C VAL A 39 -3.45 -14.06 -20.30
N ILE A 40 -4.36 -14.57 -21.13
CA ILE A 40 -4.65 -15.99 -21.23
C ILE A 40 -3.40 -16.81 -21.65
N GLU A 41 -2.67 -16.36 -22.66
CA GLU A 41 -1.45 -17.02 -23.13
C GLU A 41 -0.36 -17.10 -22.03
N LYS A 42 -0.34 -16.13 -21.11
CA LYS A 42 0.65 -16.09 -20.02
C LYS A 42 0.16 -16.98 -18.87
N LEU A 43 -1.13 -16.97 -18.54
CA LEU A 43 -1.72 -17.90 -17.56
C LEU A 43 -1.66 -19.37 -17.99
N GLN A 44 -1.54 -19.69 -19.28
CA GLN A 44 -1.23 -21.06 -19.73
C GLN A 44 0.17 -21.52 -19.32
N LYS A 45 1.10 -20.60 -19.07
CA LYS A 45 2.53 -20.87 -18.79
C LYS A 45 2.89 -20.74 -17.32
N VAL A 46 2.17 -19.89 -16.58
CA VAL A 46 2.47 -19.59 -15.18
C VAL A 46 1.23 -19.64 -14.30
N ASP A 47 1.44 -19.99 -13.04
CA ASP A 47 0.41 -19.99 -12.02
C ASP A 47 0.50 -18.68 -11.21
N ALA A 48 -0.61 -17.94 -11.16
CA ALA A 48 -0.70 -16.63 -10.51
C ALA A 48 -2.07 -16.43 -9.87
N ASP A 49 -2.08 -15.95 -8.63
CA ASP A 49 -3.29 -15.68 -7.87
C ASP A 49 -3.92 -14.34 -8.27
N GLU A 50 -3.13 -13.38 -8.76
CA GLU A 50 -3.62 -12.08 -9.25
C GLU A 50 -2.94 -11.72 -10.58
N VAL A 51 -3.67 -11.02 -11.46
CA VAL A 51 -3.13 -10.47 -12.72
C VAL A 51 -3.04 -8.96 -12.61
N VAL A 52 -1.89 -8.40 -12.98
CA VAL A 52 -1.62 -6.97 -12.98
C VAL A 52 -1.19 -6.53 -14.37
N LEU A 53 -1.97 -5.66 -15.00
CA LEU A 53 -1.61 -5.04 -16.27
C LEU A 53 -1.04 -3.65 -15.99
N SER A 54 0.25 -3.49 -16.25
CA SER A 54 1.03 -2.32 -15.86
C SER A 54 1.38 -1.47 -17.08
N GLU A 55 1.03 -0.18 -17.04
CA GLU A 55 1.49 0.83 -18.00
C GLU A 55 1.93 2.10 -17.24
N TYR A 56 1.15 3.18 -17.29
CA TYR A 56 1.33 4.36 -16.42
C TYR A 56 0.65 4.20 -15.05
N TYR A 57 -0.24 3.23 -14.97
CA TYR A 57 -0.94 2.78 -13.78
C TYR A 57 -1.12 1.26 -13.88
N GLU A 58 -1.36 0.64 -12.74
CA GLU A 58 -1.64 -0.78 -12.63
C GLU A 58 -3.14 -1.00 -12.62
N ARG A 59 -3.61 -1.90 -13.49
CA ARG A 59 -4.93 -2.50 -13.43
C ARG A 59 -4.81 -3.87 -12.79
N ILE A 60 -5.41 -4.04 -11.62
CA ILE A 60 -5.29 -5.25 -10.82
C ILE A 60 -6.61 -6.02 -10.89
N TYR A 61 -6.52 -7.26 -11.37
CA TYR A 61 -7.59 -8.25 -11.34
C TYR A 61 -7.38 -9.16 -10.14
N ASN A 62 -8.37 -9.22 -9.26
CA ASN A 62 -8.28 -9.96 -8.00
C ASN A 62 -8.27 -11.48 -8.23
N GLU A 63 -8.20 -12.24 -7.14
CA GLU A 63 -8.12 -13.70 -7.19
C GLU A 63 -9.36 -14.36 -7.82
N GLU A 64 -10.56 -13.85 -7.55
CA GLU A 64 -11.78 -14.38 -8.13
C GLU A 64 -11.82 -14.18 -9.66
N GLN A 65 -11.46 -12.98 -10.12
CA GLN A 65 -11.39 -12.66 -11.54
C GLN A 65 -10.26 -13.44 -12.23
N THR A 66 -9.12 -13.63 -11.56
CA THR A 66 -8.00 -14.42 -12.08
C THR A 66 -8.37 -15.90 -12.23
N LYS A 67 -9.21 -16.45 -11.32
CA LYS A 67 -9.78 -17.79 -11.47
C LYS A 67 -10.70 -17.92 -12.70
N LEU A 68 -11.47 -16.88 -13.03
CA LEU A 68 -12.28 -16.86 -14.27
C LEU A 68 -11.39 -16.96 -15.51
N LEU A 69 -10.31 -16.16 -15.55
CA LEU A 69 -9.35 -16.14 -16.66
C LEU A 69 -8.60 -17.46 -16.78
N ARG A 70 -8.18 -18.05 -15.65
CA ARG A 70 -7.52 -19.35 -15.62
C ARG A 70 -8.41 -20.46 -16.18
N GLY A 71 -9.70 -20.45 -15.84
CA GLY A 71 -10.65 -21.41 -16.41
C GLY A 71 -10.70 -21.36 -17.94
N ILE A 72 -10.56 -20.18 -18.54
CA ILE A 72 -10.47 -20.04 -20.00
C ILE A 72 -9.12 -20.54 -20.54
N ALA A 73 -8.01 -20.24 -19.85
CA ALA A 73 -6.69 -20.75 -20.23
C ALA A 73 -6.65 -22.29 -20.23
N GLU A 74 -7.26 -22.94 -19.25
CA GLU A 74 -7.40 -24.41 -19.18
C GLU A 74 -8.23 -24.96 -20.35
N VAL A 75 -9.31 -24.28 -20.73
CA VAL A 75 -10.12 -24.66 -21.89
C VAL A 75 -9.30 -24.60 -23.18
N ILE A 76 -8.51 -23.55 -23.38
CA ILE A 76 -7.67 -23.41 -24.58
C ILE A 76 -6.60 -24.49 -24.61
N THR A 77 -5.91 -24.74 -23.49
CA THR A 77 -4.95 -25.84 -23.38
C THR A 77 -5.60 -27.20 -23.68
N LYS A 78 -6.83 -27.41 -23.25
CA LYS A 78 -7.58 -28.64 -23.53
C LYS A 78 -7.92 -28.77 -25.01
N PHE A 79 -8.39 -27.70 -25.66
CA PHE A 79 -8.61 -27.70 -27.10
C PHE A 79 -7.34 -27.97 -27.91
N GLU A 80 -6.21 -27.43 -27.44
CA GLU A 80 -4.90 -27.67 -28.05
C GLU A 80 -4.43 -29.12 -27.88
N THR A 81 -4.64 -29.68 -26.69
CA THR A 81 -4.28 -31.08 -26.38
C THR A 81 -5.09 -32.08 -27.20
N GLU A 82 -6.40 -31.86 -27.32
CA GLU A 82 -7.30 -32.72 -28.09
C GLU A 82 -7.17 -32.49 -29.61
N SER A 83 -6.45 -31.45 -30.03
CA SER A 83 -6.26 -31.08 -31.45
C SER A 83 -7.58 -31.08 -32.21
N ILE A 84 -8.59 -30.37 -31.69
CA ILE A 84 -9.98 -30.46 -32.19
C ILE A 84 -10.18 -29.96 -33.63
N TRP A 85 -9.16 -29.32 -34.21
CA TRP A 85 -9.10 -28.92 -35.61
C TRP A 85 -8.57 -30.02 -36.53
N SER A 86 -8.09 -31.15 -35.99
CA SER A 86 -7.56 -32.24 -36.79
C SER A 86 -8.66 -32.92 -37.61
N PRO A 87 -8.33 -33.52 -38.78
CA PRO A 87 -9.34 -34.11 -39.66
C PRO A 87 -10.28 -35.11 -38.98
N SER A 88 -9.80 -35.87 -37.98
CA SER A 88 -10.61 -36.84 -37.22
C SER A 88 -11.78 -36.22 -36.45
N HIS A 89 -11.73 -34.91 -36.18
CA HIS A 89 -12.76 -34.15 -35.48
C HIS A 89 -13.70 -33.39 -36.42
N LEU A 90 -13.40 -33.37 -37.72
CA LEU A 90 -14.12 -32.56 -38.71
C LEU A 90 -15.03 -33.40 -39.61
N GLY A 91 -14.97 -34.72 -39.54
CA GLY A 91 -15.77 -35.62 -40.38
C GLY A 91 -15.02 -36.88 -40.80
N LYS A 92 -15.69 -37.75 -41.56
CA LYS A 92 -15.10 -38.87 -42.29
C LYS A 92 -14.99 -38.47 -43.75
N GLU A 93 -13.81 -38.03 -44.17
CA GLU A 93 -13.33 -37.63 -45.51
C GLU A 93 -14.20 -38.00 -46.74
N TYR A 94 -15.40 -37.42 -46.88
CA TYR A 94 -16.28 -37.66 -48.04
C TYR A 94 -16.32 -36.48 -49.02
N ASP A 95 -16.03 -35.27 -48.56
CA ASP A 95 -16.06 -34.03 -49.35
C ASP A 95 -14.97 -33.05 -48.85
N PRO A 96 -13.85 -32.92 -49.59
CA PRO A 96 -12.73 -32.04 -49.20
C PRO A 96 -13.13 -30.58 -48.97
N LYS A 97 -14.15 -30.08 -49.68
CA LYS A 97 -14.60 -28.70 -49.56
C LYS A 97 -15.30 -28.46 -48.22
N LYS A 98 -16.17 -29.38 -47.81
CA LYS A 98 -16.88 -29.28 -46.52
C LYS A 98 -15.93 -29.46 -45.34
N THR A 99 -14.97 -30.37 -45.45
CA THR A 99 -13.95 -30.54 -44.39
C THR A 99 -13.13 -29.27 -44.21
N ALA A 100 -12.78 -28.58 -45.30
CA ALA A 100 -12.10 -27.27 -45.23
C ALA A 100 -12.97 -26.20 -44.57
N GLU A 101 -14.26 -26.08 -44.95
CA GLU A 101 -15.19 -25.12 -44.32
C GLU A 101 -15.36 -25.36 -42.81
N ARG A 102 -15.41 -26.64 -42.39
CA ARG A 102 -15.48 -27.04 -40.97
C ARG A 102 -14.18 -26.72 -40.23
N HIS A 103 -13.04 -27.00 -40.84
CA HIS A 103 -11.72 -26.67 -40.31
C HIS A 103 -11.60 -25.16 -40.03
N ASP A 104 -11.95 -24.32 -41.01
CA ASP A 104 -11.90 -22.87 -40.89
C ASP A 104 -12.85 -22.35 -39.81
N SER A 105 -14.04 -22.97 -39.67
CA SER A 105 -15.01 -22.63 -38.63
C SER A 105 -14.47 -22.93 -37.23
N VAL A 106 -13.88 -24.12 -37.02
CA VAL A 106 -13.29 -24.51 -35.73
C VAL A 106 -12.10 -23.61 -35.38
N LEU A 107 -11.22 -23.32 -36.35
CA LEU A 107 -10.10 -22.41 -36.14
C LEU A 107 -10.56 -20.99 -35.81
N SER A 108 -11.61 -20.50 -36.47
CA SER A 108 -12.19 -19.19 -36.18
C SER A 108 -12.69 -19.13 -34.73
N ILE A 109 -13.45 -20.13 -34.29
CA ILE A 109 -13.95 -20.25 -32.91
C ILE A 109 -12.79 -20.28 -31.92
N LEU A 110 -11.75 -21.08 -32.19
CA LEU A 110 -10.59 -21.21 -31.30
C LEU A 110 -9.79 -19.91 -31.18
N ASN A 111 -9.50 -19.27 -32.30
CA ASN A 111 -8.78 -17.99 -32.31
C ASN A 111 -9.58 -16.91 -31.60
N LYS A 112 -10.91 -16.86 -31.83
CA LYS A 112 -11.79 -15.95 -31.12
C LYS A 112 -11.84 -16.24 -29.63
N CYS A 113 -11.82 -17.52 -29.22
CA CYS A 113 -11.87 -17.92 -27.82
C CYS A 113 -10.73 -17.34 -26.98
N LYS A 114 -9.55 -17.12 -27.59
CA LYS A 114 -8.40 -16.55 -26.89
C LYS A 114 -8.65 -15.12 -26.40
N GLY A 115 -9.39 -14.29 -27.15
CA GLY A 115 -9.70 -12.91 -26.78
C GLY A 115 -11.16 -12.63 -26.41
N ASP A 116 -12.09 -13.47 -26.85
CA ASP A 116 -13.53 -13.36 -26.67
C ASP A 116 -14.17 -14.77 -26.51
N PRO A 117 -13.97 -15.44 -25.35
CA PRO A 117 -14.52 -16.77 -25.09
C PRO A 117 -16.05 -16.84 -25.19
N PHE A 118 -16.77 -15.77 -24.82
CA PHE A 118 -18.22 -15.74 -24.96
C PHE A 118 -18.67 -15.57 -26.41
N GLY A 119 -17.99 -14.73 -27.19
CA GLY A 119 -18.22 -14.66 -28.63
C GLY A 119 -17.94 -15.97 -29.33
N ALA A 120 -16.88 -16.70 -28.95
CA ALA A 120 -16.60 -18.04 -29.44
C ALA A 120 -17.70 -19.05 -29.08
N TYR A 121 -18.25 -18.96 -27.85
CA TYR A 121 -19.40 -19.77 -27.43
C TYR A 121 -20.64 -19.47 -28.30
N MET A 122 -20.94 -18.19 -28.55
CA MET A 122 -22.07 -17.79 -29.40
C MET A 122 -21.89 -18.25 -30.85
N ASP A 123 -20.68 -18.16 -31.41
CA ASP A 123 -20.36 -18.66 -32.75
C ASP A 123 -20.52 -20.19 -32.81
N THR A 124 -20.10 -20.91 -31.76
CA THR A 124 -20.30 -22.36 -31.63
C THR A 124 -21.78 -22.72 -31.63
N LEU A 125 -22.63 -21.96 -30.90
CA LEU A 125 -24.08 -22.19 -30.90
C LEU A 125 -24.72 -21.91 -32.27
N SER A 126 -24.28 -20.84 -32.94
CA SER A 126 -24.74 -20.48 -34.28
C SER A 126 -24.38 -21.57 -35.31
N GLU A 127 -23.14 -22.05 -35.26
CA GLU A 127 -22.66 -23.12 -36.14
C GLU A 127 -23.36 -24.44 -35.84
N LEU A 128 -23.57 -24.80 -34.56
CA LEU A 128 -24.38 -25.96 -34.17
C LEU A 128 -25.78 -25.89 -34.77
N LYS A 129 -26.46 -24.74 -34.65
CA LYS A 129 -27.80 -24.55 -35.20
C LYS A 129 -27.82 -24.75 -36.71
N LYS A 130 -26.87 -24.13 -37.43
CA LYS A 130 -26.72 -24.27 -38.88
C LYS A 130 -26.50 -25.72 -39.31
N GLN A 131 -25.67 -26.47 -38.57
CA GLN A 131 -25.39 -27.87 -38.87
C GLN A 131 -26.56 -28.81 -38.53
N VAL A 132 -27.33 -28.51 -37.47
CA VAL A 132 -28.57 -29.22 -37.15
C VAL A 132 -29.64 -28.97 -38.21
N ASP A 133 -29.80 -27.72 -38.67
CA ASP A 133 -30.71 -27.39 -39.78
C ASP A 133 -30.29 -28.11 -41.06
N TYR A 134 -28.99 -28.17 -41.35
CA TYR A 134 -28.45 -28.94 -42.47
C TYR A 134 -28.72 -30.44 -42.34
N ALA A 135 -28.58 -31.03 -41.14
CA ALA A 135 -28.87 -32.44 -40.89
C ALA A 135 -30.30 -32.83 -41.30
N ASN A 136 -31.27 -31.94 -41.08
CA ASN A 136 -32.67 -32.15 -41.49
C ASN A 136 -32.81 -32.26 -43.02
N THR A 137 -32.00 -31.51 -43.78
CA THR A 137 -32.04 -31.52 -45.26
C THR A 137 -31.41 -32.77 -45.88
N ILE A 138 -30.53 -33.47 -45.17
CA ILE A 138 -29.79 -34.64 -45.67
C ILE A 138 -30.24 -35.98 -45.06
N SER A 139 -31.40 -35.99 -44.41
CA SER A 139 -31.97 -37.12 -43.64
C SER A 139 -32.08 -38.47 -44.39
N GLY A 140 -31.98 -38.48 -45.72
CA GLY A 140 -31.96 -39.70 -46.55
C GLY A 140 -30.56 -40.26 -46.90
N ASN A 141 -29.46 -39.59 -46.53
CA ASN A 141 -28.09 -40.01 -46.86
C ASN A 141 -27.33 -40.45 -45.60
N ALA A 142 -27.27 -41.77 -45.37
CA ALA A 142 -26.65 -42.35 -44.17
C ALA A 142 -25.15 -42.02 -44.03
N ALA A 143 -24.40 -41.98 -45.14
CA ALA A 143 -22.97 -41.67 -45.12
C ALA A 143 -22.71 -40.19 -44.78
N ALA A 144 -23.49 -39.27 -45.36
CA ALA A 144 -23.40 -37.85 -45.06
C ALA A 144 -23.83 -37.54 -43.61
N MET A 145 -24.80 -38.28 -43.08
CA MET A 145 -25.23 -38.15 -41.68
C MET A 145 -24.17 -38.69 -40.70
N ASP A 146 -23.50 -39.80 -41.02
CA ASP A 146 -22.43 -40.34 -40.18
C ASP A 146 -21.20 -39.42 -40.12
N ASP A 147 -20.84 -38.81 -41.27
CA ASP A 147 -19.83 -37.76 -41.36
C ASP A 147 -20.20 -36.53 -40.52
N LEU A 148 -21.42 -36.01 -40.67
CA LEU A 148 -21.89 -34.82 -39.94
C LEU A 148 -21.96 -35.05 -38.42
N LYS A 149 -22.28 -36.28 -37.97
CA LYS A 149 -22.31 -36.63 -36.54
C LYS A 149 -20.97 -36.41 -35.85
N VAL A 150 -19.86 -36.70 -36.52
CA VAL A 150 -18.51 -36.46 -35.98
C VAL A 150 -18.32 -34.97 -35.71
N TYR A 151 -18.64 -34.12 -36.70
CA TYR A 151 -18.50 -32.68 -36.56
C TYR A 151 -19.46 -32.08 -35.52
N LEU A 152 -20.71 -32.53 -35.47
CA LEU A 152 -21.66 -32.14 -34.42
C LEU A 152 -21.17 -32.55 -33.03
N GLY A 153 -20.52 -33.71 -32.91
CA GLY A 153 -19.86 -34.15 -31.67
C GLY A 153 -18.78 -33.17 -31.22
N THR A 154 -17.91 -32.74 -32.13
CA THR A 154 -16.86 -31.73 -31.87
C THR A 154 -17.44 -30.39 -31.44
N LEU A 155 -18.45 -29.88 -32.15
CA LEU A 155 -19.11 -28.62 -31.78
C LEU A 155 -19.82 -28.71 -30.42
N THR A 156 -20.44 -29.85 -30.13
CA THR A 156 -21.09 -30.11 -28.83
C THR A 156 -20.05 -30.18 -27.70
N PHE A 157 -18.89 -30.78 -27.97
CA PHE A 157 -17.76 -30.81 -27.04
C PHE A 157 -17.24 -29.39 -26.73
N ILE A 158 -17.02 -28.57 -27.77
CA ILE A 158 -16.60 -27.16 -27.61
C ILE A 158 -17.64 -26.40 -26.78
N LYS A 159 -18.93 -26.51 -27.14
CA LYS A 159 -20.05 -25.87 -26.43
C LYS A 159 -20.02 -26.23 -24.95
N ASN A 160 -19.99 -27.53 -24.62
CA ASN A 160 -20.12 -28.00 -23.24
C ASN A 160 -18.92 -27.58 -22.38
N ILE A 161 -17.72 -27.57 -22.94
CA ILE A 161 -16.52 -27.13 -22.24
C ILE A 161 -16.58 -25.62 -21.95
N LEU A 162 -16.94 -24.81 -22.95
CA LEU A 162 -17.09 -23.36 -22.75
C LEU A 162 -18.21 -23.04 -21.75
N GLU A 163 -19.36 -23.72 -21.86
CA GLU A 163 -20.52 -23.55 -20.98
C GLU A 163 -20.25 -23.98 -19.53
N ALA A 164 -19.29 -24.88 -19.30
CA ALA A 164 -18.86 -25.28 -17.96
C ALA A 164 -17.99 -24.22 -17.26
N THR A 165 -17.45 -23.25 -18.00
CA THR A 165 -16.62 -22.19 -17.40
C THR A 165 -17.48 -21.20 -16.62
N LYS A 166 -17.01 -20.79 -15.44
CA LYS A 166 -17.70 -19.80 -14.61
C LYS A 166 -17.93 -18.47 -15.35
N LEU A 167 -16.98 -18.05 -16.19
CA LEU A 167 -17.09 -16.82 -16.97
C LEU A 167 -18.31 -16.84 -17.90
N VAL A 168 -18.45 -17.90 -18.71
CA VAL A 168 -19.57 -18.05 -19.64
C VAL A 168 -20.90 -18.21 -18.88
N GLN A 169 -20.91 -18.93 -17.75
CA GLN A 169 -22.11 -19.05 -16.90
C GLN A 169 -22.59 -17.70 -16.38
N GLN A 170 -21.68 -16.89 -15.84
CA GLN A 170 -22.00 -15.53 -15.37
C GLN A 170 -22.51 -14.65 -16.51
N MET A 171 -21.85 -14.67 -17.68
CA MET A 171 -22.28 -13.89 -18.85
C MET A 171 -23.68 -14.29 -19.34
N ARG A 172 -24.02 -15.58 -19.34
CA ARG A 172 -25.36 -16.05 -19.69
C ARG A 172 -26.42 -15.57 -18.70
N GLN A 173 -26.11 -15.61 -17.40
CA GLN A 173 -27.01 -15.11 -16.36
C GLN A 173 -27.26 -13.60 -16.52
N TYR A 174 -26.20 -12.82 -16.76
CA TYR A 174 -26.31 -11.39 -17.04
C TYR A 174 -27.12 -11.11 -18.32
N LEU A 175 -26.89 -11.84 -19.40
CA LEU A 175 -27.65 -11.69 -20.64
C LEU A 175 -29.14 -12.01 -20.46
N ALA A 176 -29.47 -13.03 -19.66
CA ALA A 176 -30.85 -13.38 -19.33
C ALA A 176 -31.58 -12.27 -18.56
N GLN A 177 -30.86 -11.48 -17.75
CA GLN A 177 -31.41 -10.34 -17.03
C GLN A 177 -31.58 -9.11 -17.92
N LEU A 178 -30.63 -8.85 -18.82
CA LEU A 178 -30.63 -7.67 -19.71
C LEU A 178 -31.63 -7.79 -20.87
N GLY A 179 -32.00 -9.02 -21.26
CA GLY A 179 -32.97 -9.30 -22.33
C GLY A 179 -32.48 -8.99 -23.75
N GLN A 180 -31.38 -8.25 -23.91
CA GLN A 180 -30.74 -7.94 -25.19
C GLN A 180 -29.21 -7.99 -25.08
N MET A 181 -28.53 -8.34 -26.17
CA MET A 181 -27.07 -8.42 -26.20
C MET A 181 -26.46 -7.01 -26.19
N PRO A 182 -25.64 -6.67 -25.18
CA PRO A 182 -24.94 -5.39 -25.15
C PRO A 182 -24.03 -5.22 -26.38
N SER A 183 -23.94 -3.99 -26.88
CA SER A 183 -23.03 -3.65 -27.98
C SER A 183 -21.57 -3.91 -27.58
N GLY A 184 -20.80 -4.54 -28.47
CA GLY A 184 -19.36 -4.77 -28.25
C GLY A 184 -19.07 -5.70 -27.07
N ARG A 185 -18.16 -5.28 -26.18
CA ARG A 185 -17.69 -6.07 -25.02
C ARG A 185 -18.34 -5.67 -23.69
N GLY A 186 -19.53 -5.06 -23.71
CA GLY A 186 -20.21 -4.58 -22.50
C GLY A 186 -20.37 -5.64 -21.40
N LEU A 187 -20.60 -6.91 -21.76
CA LEU A 187 -20.69 -8.02 -20.79
C LEU A 187 -19.40 -8.23 -19.99
N TYR A 188 -18.22 -8.04 -20.62
CA TYR A 188 -16.94 -8.16 -19.92
C TYR A 188 -16.76 -7.02 -18.92
N MET A 189 -17.19 -5.80 -19.27
CA MET A 189 -17.11 -4.63 -18.39
C MET A 189 -17.99 -4.76 -17.14
N SER A 190 -19.06 -5.56 -17.20
CA SER A 190 -19.93 -5.84 -16.05
C SER A 190 -19.40 -6.95 -15.14
N ILE A 191 -18.43 -7.75 -15.59
CA ILE A 191 -17.89 -8.88 -14.83
C ILE A 191 -16.52 -8.57 -14.25
N PHE A 192 -15.69 -7.86 -15.01
CA PHE A 192 -14.33 -7.52 -14.59
C PHE A 192 -14.30 -6.13 -13.94
N GLU A 193 -14.29 -6.11 -12.61
CA GLU A 193 -14.09 -4.89 -11.83
C GLU A 193 -12.60 -4.67 -11.58
N VAL A 194 -12.06 -3.59 -12.14
CA VAL A 194 -10.63 -3.32 -12.13
C VAL A 194 -10.28 -2.35 -11.01
N SER A 195 -9.35 -2.73 -10.13
CA SER A 195 -8.71 -1.79 -9.21
C SER A 195 -7.59 -1.06 -9.96
N ILE A 196 -7.62 0.28 -9.94
CA ILE A 196 -6.60 1.13 -10.58
C ILE A 196 -5.76 1.81 -9.51
N LYS A 197 -4.43 1.79 -9.65
CA LYS A 197 -3.52 2.63 -8.86
C LYS A 197 -2.31 3.08 -9.68
N PRO A 198 -1.61 4.18 -9.34
CA PRO A 198 -0.36 4.52 -10.03
C PRO A 198 0.69 3.42 -9.86
N SER A 199 1.49 3.17 -10.88
CA SER A 199 2.56 2.15 -10.88
C SER A 199 3.62 2.39 -9.80
N PHE A 200 3.86 3.65 -9.43
CA PHE A 200 4.86 4.01 -8.42
C PHE A 200 4.39 3.85 -6.96
N ILE A 201 3.10 3.61 -6.73
CA ILE A 201 2.57 3.37 -5.39
C ILE A 201 2.67 1.86 -5.14
N GLY A 202 3.53 1.45 -4.22
CA GLY A 202 3.71 0.04 -3.87
C GLY A 202 2.56 -0.50 -3.02
N SER A 203 2.17 0.25 -1.98
CA SER A 203 1.10 -0.10 -1.05
C SER A 203 -0.25 -0.34 -1.72
N ARG A 204 -1.08 -1.08 -1.00
CA ARG A 204 -2.45 -1.40 -1.40
C ARG A 204 -3.40 -1.02 -0.29
N ILE A 205 -4.62 -0.68 -0.69
CA ILE A 205 -5.71 -0.43 0.24
C ILE A 205 -6.80 -1.48 -0.01
N MET A 206 -7.20 -2.17 1.05
CA MET A 206 -8.22 -3.21 1.01
C MET A 206 -9.53 -2.73 1.62
N PHE A 207 -10.57 -2.57 0.80
CA PHE A 207 -11.91 -2.21 1.27
C PHE A 207 -12.85 -3.42 1.43
N THR A 208 -12.33 -4.63 1.48
CA THR A 208 -13.13 -5.85 1.58
C THR A 208 -13.90 -5.93 2.89
N GLY A 209 -15.20 -6.23 2.80
CA GLY A 209 -16.06 -6.57 3.95
C GLY A 209 -16.69 -5.38 4.67
N VAL A 210 -16.61 -4.16 4.14
CA VAL A 210 -17.17 -2.95 4.80
C VAL A 210 -18.68 -3.06 5.04
N GLU A 211 -19.41 -3.79 4.21
CA GLU A 211 -20.88 -3.92 4.28
C GLU A 211 -21.39 -4.54 5.60
N THR A 212 -20.59 -5.39 6.25
CA THR A 212 -20.96 -6.06 7.51
C THR A 212 -20.43 -5.34 8.75
N MET A 213 -19.73 -4.22 8.58
CA MET A 213 -19.02 -3.51 9.65
C MET A 213 -19.83 -2.32 10.17
N GLN A 214 -19.75 -2.05 11.47
CA GLN A 214 -20.39 -0.87 12.09
C GLN A 214 -19.39 0.29 12.13
N LEU A 215 -19.74 1.43 11.50
CA LEU A 215 -18.97 2.67 11.63
C LEU A 215 -19.13 3.26 13.04
N VAL A 216 -18.02 3.54 13.72
CA VAL A 216 -17.97 4.04 15.10
C VAL A 216 -17.46 5.48 15.16
N ASP A 217 -16.54 5.86 14.28
CA ASP A 217 -15.95 7.20 14.24
C ASP A 217 -15.46 7.55 12.84
N GLN A 218 -15.38 8.84 12.55
CA GLN A 218 -14.85 9.35 11.30
C GLN A 218 -14.21 10.72 11.52
N TYR A 219 -13.05 10.94 10.90
CA TYR A 219 -12.36 12.23 10.94
C TYR A 219 -11.38 12.37 9.77
N ASP A 220 -10.91 13.59 9.54
CA ASP A 220 -9.95 13.90 8.49
C ASP A 220 -8.51 13.89 9.03
N VAL A 221 -7.59 13.36 8.24
CA VAL A 221 -6.14 13.43 8.44
C VAL A 221 -5.52 13.91 7.13
N LEU A 222 -4.90 15.09 7.16
CA LEU A 222 -4.47 15.80 5.94
C LEU A 222 -5.65 15.94 4.96
N ASN A 223 -5.52 15.40 3.75
CA ASN A 223 -6.54 15.36 2.71
C ASN A 223 -7.22 13.99 2.58
N SER A 224 -7.13 13.14 3.62
CA SER A 224 -7.65 11.78 3.63
C SER A 224 -8.69 11.58 4.73
N LYS A 225 -9.76 10.86 4.42
CA LYS A 225 -10.76 10.47 5.42
C LYS A 225 -10.35 9.17 6.12
N VAL A 226 -10.44 9.18 7.43
CA VAL A 226 -10.25 8.03 8.32
C VAL A 226 -11.60 7.60 8.86
N TYR A 227 -11.86 6.30 8.83
CA TYR A 227 -13.05 5.64 9.34
C TYR A 227 -12.63 4.59 10.37
N ILE A 228 -13.28 4.57 11.52
CA ILE A 228 -13.08 3.55 12.54
C ILE A 228 -14.30 2.62 12.53
N TYR A 229 -14.08 1.36 12.19
CA TYR A 229 -15.12 0.35 12.19
C TYR A 229 -14.96 -0.64 13.33
N LYS A 230 -16.08 -1.20 13.78
CA LYS A 230 -16.13 -2.37 14.66
C LYS A 230 -16.64 -3.57 13.86
N HIS A 231 -15.86 -4.64 13.84
CA HIS A 231 -16.28 -5.90 13.24
C HIS A 231 -17.10 -6.72 14.26
N PRO A 232 -18.19 -7.38 13.86
CA PRO A 232 -18.98 -8.21 14.79
C PRO A 232 -18.17 -9.37 15.37
N ASP A 233 -17.32 -10.01 14.55
CA ASP A 233 -16.56 -11.21 14.93
C ASP A 233 -15.10 -10.95 15.35
N LYS A 234 -14.61 -9.70 15.32
CA LYS A 234 -13.24 -9.38 15.75
C LYS A 234 -13.26 -8.50 17.00
N ILE A 235 -12.25 -8.72 17.85
CA ILE A 235 -12.07 -7.95 19.09
C ILE A 235 -11.48 -6.56 18.78
N GLU A 236 -10.58 -6.50 17.82
CA GLU A 236 -9.91 -5.26 17.40
C GLU A 236 -10.80 -4.38 16.52
N TYR A 237 -10.62 -3.07 16.64
CA TYR A 237 -11.22 -2.10 15.73
C TYR A 237 -10.46 -2.09 14.40
N LEU A 238 -11.11 -1.59 13.35
CA LEU A 238 -10.52 -1.44 12.04
C LEU A 238 -10.31 0.05 11.73
N TYR A 239 -9.08 0.40 11.37
CA TYR A 239 -8.68 1.76 10.98
C TYR A 239 -8.61 1.85 9.45
N TYR A 240 -9.61 2.46 8.83
CA TYR A 240 -9.69 2.52 7.37
C TYR A 240 -9.35 3.92 6.90
N ILE A 241 -8.37 4.04 6.01
CA ILE A 241 -8.01 5.29 5.37
C ILE A 241 -8.21 5.18 3.85
N ASN A 242 -8.72 6.26 3.25
CA ASN A 242 -8.84 6.36 1.79
C ASN A 242 -8.19 7.67 1.30
N PRO A 243 -6.89 7.65 0.99
CA PRO A 243 -6.19 8.79 0.40
C PRO A 243 -6.65 9.04 -1.04
N PRO A 244 -6.72 10.32 -1.47
CA PRO A 244 -7.28 10.70 -2.77
C PRO A 244 -6.49 10.12 -3.95
N GLU A 245 -5.20 9.81 -3.79
CA GLU A 245 -4.39 9.18 -4.83
C GLU A 245 -4.87 7.77 -5.24
N TYR A 246 -5.71 7.09 -4.44
CA TYR A 246 -6.29 5.79 -4.79
C TYR A 246 -7.62 5.90 -5.54
N SER A 247 -8.13 7.12 -5.75
CA SER A 247 -9.41 7.38 -6.41
C SER A 247 -9.29 8.44 -7.52
N LEU A 248 -8.11 8.60 -8.12
CA LEU A 248 -7.91 9.56 -9.21
C LEU A 248 -8.39 8.99 -10.55
N ALA A 249 -8.69 9.89 -11.49
CA ALA A 249 -8.98 9.52 -12.86
C ALA A 249 -7.70 9.08 -13.61
N PRO A 250 -7.82 8.22 -14.65
CA PRO A 250 -6.66 7.67 -15.38
C PRO A 250 -5.71 8.70 -16.01
N ASP A 251 -6.24 9.82 -16.48
CA ASP A 251 -5.49 10.97 -17.01
C ASP A 251 -4.60 11.63 -15.94
N LYS A 252 -5.11 11.75 -14.71
CA LYS A 252 -4.32 12.24 -13.57
C LYS A 252 -3.22 11.25 -13.18
N TYR A 253 -3.46 9.95 -13.26
CA TYR A 253 -2.42 8.94 -13.03
C TYR A 253 -1.28 9.04 -14.04
N PHE A 254 -1.61 9.23 -15.31
CA PHE A 254 -0.62 9.49 -16.36
C PHE A 254 0.25 10.71 -16.01
N LEU A 255 -0.34 11.81 -15.53
CA LEU A 255 0.40 13.01 -15.15
C LEU A 255 1.33 12.79 -13.95
N LEU A 256 0.91 12.01 -12.94
CA LEU A 256 1.75 11.71 -11.78
C LEU A 256 2.99 10.90 -12.18
N GLU A 257 2.81 9.83 -12.96
CA GLU A 257 3.92 8.97 -13.40
C GLU A 257 4.87 9.72 -14.35
N LYS A 258 4.33 10.47 -15.31
CA LYS A 258 5.15 11.27 -16.23
C LYS A 258 5.93 12.37 -15.52
N THR A 259 5.31 13.04 -14.56
CA THR A 259 5.98 14.04 -13.73
C THR A 259 7.15 13.41 -12.98
N LYS A 260 6.96 12.23 -12.37
CA LYS A 260 8.02 11.49 -11.69
C LYS A 260 9.16 11.14 -12.66
N GLU A 261 8.87 10.62 -13.84
CA GLU A 261 9.86 10.29 -14.87
C GLU A 261 10.67 11.51 -15.31
N VAL A 262 10.00 12.63 -15.62
CA VAL A 262 10.62 13.87 -16.08
C VAL A 262 11.52 14.46 -15.01
N VAL A 263 11.05 14.56 -13.76
CA VAL A 263 11.84 15.15 -12.67
C VAL A 263 13.00 14.23 -12.27
N ALA A 264 12.83 12.90 -12.30
CA ALA A 264 13.92 11.96 -12.03
C ALA A 264 15.06 12.07 -13.05
N ALA A 265 14.74 12.38 -14.32
CA ALA A 265 15.74 12.63 -15.36
C ALA A 265 16.52 13.95 -15.15
N HIS A 266 15.88 14.96 -14.56
CA HIS A 266 16.49 16.24 -14.24
C HIS A 266 17.06 16.23 -12.82
N ARG A 267 18.26 15.65 -12.62
CA ARG A 267 18.95 15.71 -11.33
C ARG A 267 19.36 17.17 -11.02
N PRO A 268 18.75 17.84 -10.03
CA PRO A 268 19.17 19.19 -9.69
C PRO A 268 20.49 19.10 -8.91
N GLY A 269 21.54 19.78 -9.37
CA GLY A 269 22.89 19.70 -8.78
C GLY A 269 23.04 20.29 -7.37
N SER A 270 21.99 20.90 -6.80
CA SER A 270 22.04 21.70 -5.56
C SER A 270 21.25 21.13 -4.37
N VAL A 271 20.64 19.95 -4.49
CA VAL A 271 19.76 19.38 -3.44
C VAL A 271 20.54 18.89 -2.21
N GLY A 272 21.82 18.56 -2.34
CA GLY A 272 22.63 17.95 -1.28
C GLY A 272 22.82 18.79 -0.01
N PHE A 273 22.44 20.06 -0.02
CA PHE A 273 22.60 20.99 1.11
C PHE A 273 21.28 21.49 1.72
N MET A 274 20.13 21.03 1.22
CA MET A 274 18.82 21.49 1.71
C MET A 274 18.34 20.58 2.84
N ASP A 275 17.80 21.17 3.93
CA ASP A 275 16.97 20.40 4.85
C ASP A 275 15.73 19.83 4.12
N MET A 276 15.08 18.84 4.73
CA MET A 276 14.01 18.09 4.07
C MET A 276 12.77 18.95 3.79
N GLU A 277 12.47 19.93 4.65
CA GLU A 277 11.31 20.83 4.49
C GLU A 277 11.52 21.76 3.29
N GLN A 278 12.72 22.33 3.16
CA GLN A 278 13.11 23.16 2.02
C GLN A 278 13.19 22.35 0.73
N ALA A 279 13.74 21.13 0.78
CA ALA A 279 13.78 20.23 -0.38
C ALA A 279 12.35 19.93 -0.87
N ARG A 280 11.45 19.62 0.05
CA ARG A 280 10.04 19.36 -0.26
C ARG A 280 9.35 20.56 -0.91
N LYS A 281 9.57 21.76 -0.35
CA LYS A 281 9.02 23.02 -0.91
C LYS A 281 9.59 23.32 -2.30
N TYR A 282 10.87 23.05 -2.53
CA TYR A 282 11.53 23.24 -3.81
C TYR A 282 10.95 22.31 -4.88
N PHE A 283 10.92 21.01 -4.61
CA PHE A 283 10.42 20.02 -5.56
C PHE A 283 8.92 20.15 -5.80
N ARG A 284 8.13 20.54 -4.80
CA ARG A 284 6.70 20.82 -5.01
C ARG A 284 6.48 21.86 -6.10
N LYS A 285 7.26 22.95 -6.13
CA LYS A 285 7.17 23.95 -7.20
C LYS A 285 7.52 23.38 -8.57
N ILE A 286 8.55 22.52 -8.64
CA ILE A 286 8.94 21.83 -9.86
C ILE A 286 7.83 20.89 -10.34
N TYR A 287 7.21 20.14 -9.43
CA TYR A 287 6.11 19.24 -9.75
C TYR A 287 4.90 20.01 -10.28
N VAL A 288 4.50 21.12 -9.66
CA VAL A 288 3.39 21.97 -10.15
C VAL A 288 3.66 22.48 -11.57
N ALA A 289 4.88 22.94 -11.85
CA ALA A 289 5.27 23.40 -13.19
C ALA A 289 5.24 22.25 -14.21
N THR A 290 5.83 21.10 -13.86
CA THR A 290 5.90 19.93 -14.74
C THR A 290 4.51 19.36 -15.04
N ILE A 291 3.64 19.27 -14.02
CA ILE A 291 2.25 18.83 -14.17
C ILE A 291 1.49 19.80 -15.09
N SER A 292 1.70 21.10 -14.93
CA SER A 292 1.06 22.12 -15.79
C SER A 292 1.47 21.96 -17.26
N ASP A 293 2.76 21.77 -17.52
CA ASP A 293 3.28 21.58 -18.88
C ASP A 293 2.77 20.28 -19.52
N LEU A 294 2.75 19.19 -18.75
CA LEU A 294 2.26 17.90 -19.22
C LEU A 294 0.75 17.91 -19.47
N ALA A 295 -0.02 18.55 -18.59
CA ALA A 295 -1.47 18.69 -18.76
C ALA A 295 -1.79 19.49 -20.03
N ALA A 296 -1.10 20.61 -20.27
CA ALA A 296 -1.26 21.41 -21.48
C ALA A 296 -0.90 20.63 -22.76
N LYS A 297 0.21 19.88 -22.75
CA LYS A 297 0.63 19.07 -23.91
C LYS A 297 -0.33 17.94 -24.27
N ASN A 298 -1.09 17.43 -23.29
CA ASN A 298 -1.99 16.30 -23.46
C ASN A 298 -3.48 16.72 -23.46
N ASN A 299 -3.78 18.01 -23.52
CA ASN A 299 -5.15 18.56 -23.47
C ASN A 299 -5.96 18.10 -22.25
N ILE A 300 -5.31 18.00 -21.09
CA ILE A 300 -5.96 17.67 -19.81
C ILE A 300 -6.25 18.98 -19.08
N GLU A 301 -7.52 19.27 -18.83
CA GLU A 301 -7.93 20.44 -18.06
C GLU A 301 -7.75 20.18 -16.56
N LEU A 302 -6.99 21.05 -15.89
CA LEU A 302 -6.77 21.01 -14.45
C LEU A 302 -6.91 22.41 -13.85
N SER A 303 -7.65 22.49 -12.75
CA SER A 303 -7.67 23.67 -11.88
C SER A 303 -6.33 23.89 -11.19
N VAL A 304 -6.16 25.08 -10.59
CA VAL A 304 -4.96 25.40 -9.81
C VAL A 304 -4.83 24.49 -8.58
N GLU A 305 -5.95 24.18 -7.92
CA GLU A 305 -6.00 23.30 -6.76
C GLU A 305 -5.61 21.86 -7.12
N GLU A 306 -6.15 21.32 -8.22
CA GLU A 306 -5.78 19.97 -8.67
C GLU A 306 -4.29 19.84 -9.00
N LYS A 307 -3.67 20.87 -9.57
CA LYS A 307 -2.21 20.87 -9.83
C LYS A 307 -1.41 20.78 -8.54
N GLU A 308 -1.82 21.52 -7.51
CA GLU A 308 -1.19 21.51 -6.19
C GLU A 308 -1.39 20.18 -5.46
N ASP A 309 -2.58 19.59 -5.56
CA ASP A 309 -2.89 18.28 -4.98
C ASP A 309 -2.08 17.17 -5.64
N LEU A 310 -2.05 17.13 -6.98
CA LEU A 310 -1.25 16.16 -7.72
C LEU A 310 0.26 16.34 -7.41
N ALA A 311 0.75 17.57 -7.33
CA ALA A 311 2.14 17.84 -6.94
C ALA A 311 2.44 17.37 -5.51
N THR A 312 1.48 17.53 -4.60
CA THR A 312 1.59 17.05 -3.21
C THR A 312 1.65 15.52 -3.16
N ILE A 313 0.85 14.83 -3.99
CA ILE A 313 0.88 13.38 -4.14
C ILE A 313 2.23 12.91 -4.68
N VAL A 314 2.74 13.50 -5.77
CA VAL A 314 4.08 13.13 -6.29
C VAL A 314 5.15 13.32 -5.22
N ALA A 315 5.16 14.49 -4.54
CA ALA A 315 6.14 14.79 -3.50
C ALA A 315 6.10 13.79 -2.33
N ARG A 316 4.91 13.33 -1.94
CA ARG A 316 4.71 12.34 -0.88
C ARG A 316 5.40 11.01 -1.21
N TYR A 317 5.34 10.53 -2.46
CA TYR A 317 5.92 9.24 -2.85
C TYR A 317 7.38 9.34 -3.35
N THR A 318 7.85 10.52 -3.77
CA THR A 318 9.24 10.73 -4.19
C THR A 318 10.16 11.11 -3.03
N ILE A 319 9.79 12.16 -2.29
CA ILE A 319 10.63 12.78 -1.24
C ILE A 319 10.14 12.36 0.14
N GLY A 320 8.82 12.29 0.32
CA GLY A 320 8.18 11.90 1.56
C GLY A 320 8.19 10.39 1.81
N TYR A 321 7.27 9.95 2.66
CA TYR A 321 7.20 8.57 3.16
C TYR A 321 6.06 7.76 2.56
N GLY A 322 5.54 8.17 1.39
CA GLY A 322 4.43 7.51 0.73
C GLY A 322 3.19 7.46 1.62
N ILE A 323 2.54 6.30 1.68
CA ILE A 323 1.34 6.12 2.51
C ILE A 323 1.62 6.28 4.01
N LEU A 324 2.83 5.95 4.47
CA LEU A 324 3.20 6.08 5.89
C LEU A 324 3.14 7.52 6.35
N GLU A 325 3.42 8.49 5.48
CA GLU A 325 3.32 9.89 5.84
C GLU A 325 1.90 10.28 6.26
N VAL A 326 0.88 9.74 5.58
CA VAL A 326 -0.52 10.01 5.90
C VAL A 326 -0.90 9.37 7.23
N ILE A 327 -0.50 8.12 7.45
CA ILE A 327 -0.78 7.40 8.71
C ILE A 327 -0.06 8.08 9.89
N LEU A 328 1.23 8.39 9.74
CA LEU A 328 2.05 9.00 10.79
C LEU A 328 1.67 10.47 11.07
N SER A 329 0.92 11.11 10.17
CA SER A 329 0.37 12.44 10.41
C SER A 329 -0.87 12.42 11.32
N ASP A 330 -1.47 11.26 11.57
CA ASP A 330 -2.60 11.14 12.48
C ASP A 330 -2.16 11.23 13.94
N ARG A 331 -2.41 12.38 14.57
CA ARG A 331 -2.08 12.64 15.98
C ARG A 331 -2.96 11.89 16.98
N LYS A 332 -3.96 11.13 16.52
CA LYS A 332 -4.72 10.18 17.36
C LYS A 332 -4.06 8.82 17.47
N LEU A 333 -3.07 8.50 16.63
CA LEU A 333 -2.26 7.29 16.73
C LEU A 333 -1.07 7.49 17.68
N THR A 334 -0.63 6.42 18.34
CA THR A 334 0.54 6.41 19.22
C THR A 334 1.66 5.52 18.66
N ASP A 335 1.30 4.40 18.06
CA ASP A 335 2.24 3.41 17.53
C ASP A 335 1.72 2.87 16.21
N VAL A 336 2.63 2.55 15.29
CA VAL A 336 2.34 1.90 14.01
C VAL A 336 3.35 0.77 13.82
N TYR A 337 2.85 -0.43 13.53
CA TYR A 337 3.63 -1.64 13.39
C TYR A 337 3.44 -2.24 11.99
N ILE A 338 4.55 -2.57 11.37
CA ILE A 338 4.60 -3.23 10.06
C ILE A 338 5.46 -4.46 10.21
N ASP A 339 4.81 -5.61 10.39
CA ASP A 339 5.50 -6.87 10.61
C ASP A 339 5.93 -7.52 9.29
N SER A 340 6.98 -8.34 9.34
CA SER A 340 7.35 -9.21 8.25
C SER A 340 6.50 -10.50 8.24
N PRO A 341 6.33 -11.17 7.08
CA PRO A 341 6.73 -10.73 5.75
C PRO A 341 5.84 -9.59 5.21
N LEU A 342 6.46 -8.61 4.56
CA LEU A 342 5.79 -7.47 3.96
C LEU A 342 4.88 -7.91 2.79
N GLY A 343 3.83 -7.14 2.51
CA GLY A 343 2.88 -7.44 1.43
C GLY A 343 1.80 -8.49 1.76
N VAL A 344 1.90 -9.20 2.89
CA VAL A 344 0.87 -10.17 3.34
C VAL A 344 -0.18 -9.52 4.21
N LYS A 345 0.25 -8.91 5.32
CA LYS A 345 -0.62 -8.42 6.37
C LYS A 345 -0.78 -6.91 6.26
N ALA A 346 -1.95 -6.43 6.71
CA ALA A 346 -2.16 -5.01 6.88
C ALA A 346 -1.29 -4.46 8.02
N ILE A 347 -0.99 -3.17 7.95
CA ILE A 347 -0.35 -2.41 9.03
C ILE A 347 -1.25 -2.47 10.27
N TYR A 348 -0.66 -2.58 11.46
CA TYR A 348 -1.37 -2.37 12.73
C TYR A 348 -1.06 -0.98 13.26
N ALA A 349 -2.06 -0.32 13.82
CA ALA A 349 -1.92 0.99 14.44
C ALA A 349 -2.57 1.00 15.82
N VAL A 350 -1.93 1.65 16.80
CA VAL A 350 -2.50 1.84 18.13
C VAL A 350 -3.15 3.22 18.16
N HIS A 351 -4.48 3.24 18.22
CA HIS A 351 -5.27 4.46 18.33
C HIS A 351 -5.52 4.81 19.80
N SER A 352 -5.25 6.06 20.18
CA SER A 352 -5.35 6.55 21.57
C SER A 352 -6.70 6.30 22.24
N LYS A 353 -7.80 6.26 21.48
CA LYS A 353 -9.16 5.96 21.98
C LYS A 353 -9.61 4.51 21.81
N TYR A 354 -9.14 3.82 20.77
CA TYR A 354 -9.69 2.53 20.34
C TYR A 354 -8.74 1.36 20.59
N GLY A 355 -7.53 1.64 21.09
CA GLY A 355 -6.49 0.64 21.29
C GLY A 355 -5.91 0.16 19.96
N GLN A 356 -5.46 -1.09 19.92
CA GLN A 356 -4.92 -1.68 18.71
C GLN A 356 -5.99 -1.83 17.64
N CYS A 357 -5.69 -1.33 16.44
CA CYS A 357 -6.53 -1.37 15.27
C CYS A 357 -5.78 -2.03 14.11
N GLN A 358 -6.46 -2.88 13.35
CA GLN A 358 -5.96 -3.36 12.07
C GLN A 358 -6.30 -2.32 10.99
N THR A 359 -5.33 -1.91 10.19
CA THR A 359 -5.59 -0.96 9.10
C THR A 359 -6.11 -1.65 7.83
N ASN A 360 -6.55 -0.87 6.84
CA ASN A 360 -6.78 -1.36 5.47
C ASN A 360 -5.55 -1.27 4.56
N VAL A 361 -4.38 -0.89 5.07
CA VAL A 361 -3.18 -0.63 4.26
C VAL A 361 -2.24 -1.81 4.32
N ILE A 362 -1.88 -2.37 3.17
CA ILE A 362 -0.80 -3.35 3.02
C ILE A 362 0.44 -2.64 2.50
N PHE A 363 1.54 -2.74 3.25
CA PHE A 363 2.82 -2.14 2.90
C PHE A 363 3.68 -3.13 2.10
N SER A 364 4.09 -2.74 0.89
CA SER A 364 4.82 -3.64 -0.02
C SER A 364 6.32 -3.64 0.26
N GLU A 365 7.00 -4.69 -0.19
CA GLU A 365 8.45 -4.80 -0.07
C GLU A 365 9.20 -3.71 -0.86
N GLU A 366 8.67 -3.32 -2.03
CA GLU A 366 9.24 -2.25 -2.86
C GLU A 366 9.18 -0.89 -2.14
N GLU A 367 8.04 -0.57 -1.52
CA GLU A 367 7.86 0.68 -0.79
C GLU A 367 8.69 0.69 0.51
N ALA A 368 8.81 -0.46 1.18
CA ALA A 368 9.70 -0.63 2.30
C ALA A 368 11.17 -0.42 1.92
N ARG A 369 11.63 -0.97 0.79
CA ARG A 369 13.01 -0.78 0.31
C ARG A 369 13.32 0.69 0.03
N ALA A 370 12.40 1.40 -0.63
CA ALA A 370 12.53 2.84 -0.87
C ALA A 370 12.55 3.63 0.46
N THR A 371 11.70 3.26 1.40
CA THR A 371 11.59 3.88 2.72
C THR A 371 12.83 3.66 3.58
N VAL A 372 13.36 2.44 3.61
CA VAL A 372 14.63 2.11 4.28
C VAL A 372 15.79 2.90 3.68
N SER A 373 15.86 3.01 2.35
CA SER A 373 16.90 3.82 1.69
C SER A 373 16.85 5.28 2.16
N ARG A 374 15.65 5.87 2.28
CA ARG A 374 15.45 7.21 2.84
C ARG A 374 15.85 7.30 4.30
N PHE A 375 15.45 6.33 5.13
CA PHE A 375 15.80 6.29 6.54
C PHE A 375 17.32 6.20 6.76
N ARG A 376 18.03 5.42 5.94
CA ARG A 376 19.50 5.39 5.96
C ARG A 376 20.11 6.74 5.61
N ALA A 377 19.61 7.40 4.56
CA ALA A 377 20.11 8.72 4.15
C ALA A 377 19.87 9.79 5.22
N LEU A 378 18.71 9.80 5.87
CA LEU A 378 18.35 10.76 6.92
C LEU A 378 19.10 10.50 8.23
N SER A 379 19.28 9.23 8.60
CA SER A 379 19.96 8.85 9.84
C SER A 379 21.48 8.90 9.74
N GLY A 380 22.03 8.84 8.51
CA GLY A 380 23.46 8.66 8.27
C GLY A 380 23.98 7.27 8.65
N ARG A 381 23.08 6.28 8.85
CA ARG A 381 23.43 4.95 9.36
C ARG A 381 23.34 3.86 8.29
N PRO A 382 24.20 2.83 8.37
CA PRO A 382 24.03 1.63 7.56
C PRO A 382 22.80 0.83 8.00
N PHE A 383 22.26 0.06 7.07
CA PHE A 383 21.26 -0.98 7.33
C PHE A 383 21.44 -2.06 6.28
N ASP A 384 22.00 -3.18 6.71
CA ASP A 384 22.42 -4.34 5.93
C ASP A 384 22.50 -5.57 6.85
N GLU A 385 22.94 -6.72 6.35
CA GLU A 385 23.00 -7.96 7.16
C GLU A 385 24.00 -7.88 8.32
N ALA A 386 25.01 -7.02 8.24
CA ALA A 386 25.95 -6.78 9.34
C ALA A 386 25.38 -5.79 10.37
N HIS A 387 24.50 -4.87 9.93
CA HIS A 387 23.84 -3.86 10.74
C HIS A 387 22.30 -3.99 10.60
N PRO A 388 21.69 -5.06 11.16
CA PRO A 388 20.29 -5.39 10.92
C PRO A 388 19.29 -4.54 11.72
N ILE A 389 19.75 -3.48 12.39
CA ILE A 389 18.92 -2.58 13.22
C ILE A 389 19.19 -1.15 12.80
N LEU A 390 18.13 -0.42 12.46
CA LEU A 390 18.16 1.01 12.18
C LEU A 390 17.17 1.73 13.11
N ASP A 391 17.68 2.50 14.06
CA ASP A 391 16.88 3.22 15.06
C ASP A 391 17.23 4.71 15.07
N PHE A 392 16.26 5.58 14.81
CA PHE A 392 16.47 7.04 14.83
C PHE A 392 15.15 7.82 14.98
N ASP A 393 15.26 9.10 15.33
CA ASP A 393 14.13 10.02 15.42
C ASP A 393 13.93 10.71 14.07
N LEU A 394 12.72 10.60 13.53
CA LEU A 394 12.30 11.32 12.35
C LEU A 394 11.66 12.65 12.77
N SER A 395 12.40 13.75 12.59
CA SER A 395 12.09 15.04 13.21
C SER A 395 10.86 15.75 12.63
N ASP A 396 10.60 15.61 11.33
CA ASP A 396 9.48 16.28 10.65
C ASP A 396 8.12 15.65 11.00
N LEU A 397 8.07 14.32 11.13
CA LEU A 397 6.87 13.60 11.59
C LEU A 397 6.81 13.40 13.10
N GLN A 398 7.89 13.76 13.82
CA GLN A 398 8.03 13.56 15.27
C GLN A 398 7.78 12.09 15.65
N THR A 399 8.44 11.19 14.92
CA THR A 399 8.24 9.74 15.05
C THR A 399 9.57 9.07 15.28
N ARG A 400 9.72 8.28 16.36
CA ARG A 400 10.85 7.38 16.49
C ARG A 400 10.62 6.16 15.62
N ILE A 401 11.65 5.79 14.87
CA ILE A 401 11.62 4.69 13.92
C ILE A 401 12.59 3.63 14.41
N CYS A 402 12.12 2.39 14.52
CA CYS A 402 12.96 1.21 14.65
C CYS A 402 12.65 0.28 13.48
N THR A 403 13.65 0.07 12.63
CA THR A 403 13.58 -0.89 11.52
C THR A 403 14.53 -2.05 11.80
N ILE A 404 14.06 -3.26 11.60
CA ILE A 404 14.85 -4.48 11.75
C ILE A 404 14.86 -5.26 10.44
N GLY A 405 15.96 -5.98 10.16
CA GLY A 405 16.15 -6.80 8.97
C GLY A 405 16.86 -8.12 9.27
N LYS A 406 17.12 -8.92 8.23
CA LYS A 406 17.89 -10.17 8.37
C LYS A 406 19.34 -9.87 8.81
N PRO A 407 19.97 -10.72 9.64
CA PRO A 407 19.46 -12.00 10.18
C PRO A 407 18.60 -11.87 11.44
N LEU A 408 18.44 -10.68 12.02
CA LEU A 408 17.67 -10.48 13.26
C LEU A 408 16.18 -10.77 13.07
N ALA A 409 15.60 -10.29 11.97
CA ALA A 409 14.22 -10.54 11.57
C ALA A 409 14.19 -11.64 10.49
N VAL A 410 13.95 -12.87 10.92
CA VAL A 410 14.05 -14.08 10.09
C VAL A 410 13.15 -13.99 8.84
N ASP A 411 11.93 -13.47 9.01
CA ASP A 411 10.93 -13.38 7.95
C ASP A 411 11.10 -12.15 7.04
N GLY A 412 12.11 -11.30 7.29
CA GLY A 412 12.42 -10.10 6.50
C GLY A 412 12.23 -8.79 7.25
N THR A 413 12.25 -7.68 6.52
CA THR A 413 12.22 -6.33 7.08
C THR A 413 10.92 -6.03 7.83
N ALA A 414 11.01 -5.46 9.03
CA ALA A 414 9.87 -5.01 9.83
C ALA A 414 10.13 -3.62 10.44
N PHE A 415 9.06 -2.92 10.79
CA PHE A 415 9.08 -1.55 11.30
C PHE A 415 8.23 -1.40 12.56
N ALA A 416 8.77 -0.72 13.55
CA ALA A 416 8.04 -0.19 14.69
C ALA A 416 8.22 1.33 14.74
N LEU A 417 7.11 2.04 14.60
CA LEU A 417 7.06 3.50 14.49
C LEU A 417 6.29 4.03 15.69
N ARG A 418 6.91 4.91 16.48
CA ARG A 418 6.30 5.48 17.69
C ARG A 418 6.14 6.98 17.53
N LEU A 419 4.91 7.44 17.52
CA LEU A 419 4.57 8.84 17.33
C LEU A 419 4.70 9.58 18.66
N HIS A 420 5.33 10.74 18.62
CA HIS A 420 5.41 11.66 19.75
C HIS A 420 4.34 12.74 19.60
N LYS A 421 3.68 13.08 20.70
CA LYS A 421 2.82 14.26 20.78
C LYS A 421 3.66 15.43 21.24
N ASP A 422 3.70 16.48 20.41
CA ASP A 422 4.40 17.73 20.75
C ASP A 422 3.60 18.61 21.71
N THR A 423 2.30 18.33 21.88
CA THR A 423 1.45 19.01 22.85
C THR A 423 1.78 18.51 24.25
N PRO A 424 2.40 19.35 25.11
CA PRO A 424 2.83 18.94 26.42
C PRO A 424 1.60 18.69 27.31
N TRP A 425 1.64 17.63 28.10
CA TRP A 425 0.62 17.38 29.11
C TRP A 425 0.64 18.46 30.19
N THR A 426 -0.50 18.91 30.69
CA THR A 426 -0.61 19.89 31.80
C THR A 426 -1.20 19.26 33.05
N LEU A 427 -0.90 19.83 34.22
CA LEU A 427 -1.54 19.42 35.48
C LEU A 427 -3.07 19.48 35.42
N CYS A 428 -3.62 20.52 34.78
CA CYS A 428 -5.06 20.67 34.58
C CYS A 428 -5.66 19.49 33.82
N GLN A 429 -4.99 19.00 32.77
CA GLN A 429 -5.48 17.83 32.02
C GLN A 429 -5.53 16.59 32.91
N PHE A 430 -4.53 16.34 33.75
CA PHE A 430 -4.55 15.20 34.68
C PHE A 430 -5.72 15.29 35.67
N ILE A 431 -6.07 16.50 36.13
CA ILE A 431 -7.23 16.76 36.99
C ILE A 431 -8.54 16.49 36.21
N ASP A 432 -8.64 16.95 34.97
CA ASP A 432 -9.80 16.73 34.10
C ASP A 432 -10.01 15.23 33.80
N PHE A 433 -8.92 14.49 33.61
CA PHE A 433 -8.92 13.02 33.48
C PHE A 433 -9.12 12.28 34.81
N LYS A 434 -9.28 13.02 35.92
CA LYS A 434 -9.50 12.48 37.27
C LYS A 434 -8.39 11.52 37.74
N MET A 435 -7.15 11.71 37.25
CA MET A 435 -6.01 10.94 37.75
C MET A 435 -5.65 11.33 39.19
N PHE A 436 -5.84 12.60 39.55
CA PHE A 436 -5.73 13.10 40.91
C PHE A 436 -6.60 14.35 41.13
N PRO A 437 -6.98 14.68 42.38
CA PRO A 437 -7.76 15.88 42.68
C PRO A 437 -6.92 17.16 42.52
N SER A 438 -7.59 18.31 42.36
CA SER A 438 -6.95 19.62 42.18
C SER A 438 -5.99 19.99 43.31
N ILE A 439 -6.28 19.59 44.55
CA ILE A 439 -5.38 19.78 45.71
C ILE A 439 -4.01 19.12 45.48
N ALA A 440 -3.98 17.92 44.89
CA ALA A 440 -2.73 17.22 44.59
C ALA A 440 -1.96 17.94 43.47
N GLY A 441 -2.67 18.41 42.44
CA GLY A 441 -2.09 19.26 41.40
C GLY A 441 -1.41 20.51 41.97
N GLY A 442 -2.08 21.22 42.88
CA GLY A 442 -1.51 22.39 43.57
C GLY A 442 -0.27 22.05 44.40
N ILE A 443 -0.27 20.91 45.10
CA ILE A 443 0.90 20.43 45.86
C ILE A 443 2.06 20.11 44.92
N PHE A 444 1.82 19.47 43.77
CA PHE A 444 2.86 19.18 42.80
C PHE A 444 3.47 20.45 42.21
N SER A 445 2.64 21.42 41.83
CA SER A 445 3.10 22.74 41.36
C SER A 445 3.95 23.44 42.44
N PHE A 446 3.51 23.41 43.70
CA PHE A 446 4.28 23.95 44.83
C PHE A 446 5.64 23.28 45.02
N PHE A 447 5.74 21.96 44.86
CA PHE A 447 7.03 21.27 44.95
C PHE A 447 7.99 21.66 43.82
N VAL A 448 7.48 21.87 42.61
CA VAL A 448 8.30 22.34 41.48
C VAL A 448 8.76 23.78 41.71
N ASP A 449 7.89 24.67 42.17
CA ASP A 449 8.22 26.06 42.51
C ASP A 449 9.28 26.13 43.64
N ALA A 450 9.16 25.23 44.64
CA ALA A 450 10.14 25.06 45.70
C ALA A 450 11.43 24.33 45.28
N GLN A 451 11.61 24.04 43.98
CA GLN A 451 12.77 23.36 43.41
C GLN A 451 13.08 21.99 44.06
N ALA A 452 12.05 21.28 44.49
CA ALA A 452 12.20 19.96 45.10
C ALA A 452 12.67 18.93 44.05
N SER A 453 13.57 18.04 44.46
CA SER A 453 13.94 16.88 43.64
C SER A 453 12.82 15.85 43.65
N MET A 454 12.36 15.43 42.46
CA MET A 454 11.24 14.52 42.29
C MET A 454 11.63 13.31 41.44
N LEU A 455 11.18 12.12 41.86
CA LEU A 455 11.30 10.88 41.11
C LEU A 455 9.91 10.32 40.78
N ILE A 456 9.59 10.20 39.49
CA ILE A 456 8.30 9.69 39.03
C ILE A 456 8.46 8.19 38.72
N VAL A 457 7.78 7.35 39.52
CA VAL A 457 7.86 5.89 39.43
C VAL A 457 6.55 5.27 38.94
N GLY A 458 6.62 4.08 38.35
CA GLY A 458 5.46 3.38 37.81
C GLY A 458 5.82 2.36 36.73
N SER A 459 4.89 1.48 36.39
CA SER A 459 5.05 0.46 35.35
C SER A 459 5.13 1.08 33.93
N ARG A 460 5.46 0.27 32.93
CA ARG A 460 5.41 0.70 31.53
C ARG A 460 3.97 1.10 31.16
N GLY A 461 3.81 2.27 30.53
CA GLY A 461 2.49 2.78 30.13
C GLY A 461 1.69 3.49 31.23
N SER A 462 2.21 3.62 32.46
CA SER A 462 1.51 4.29 33.56
C SER A 462 1.46 5.83 33.48
N GLY A 463 1.92 6.43 32.38
CA GLY A 463 1.93 7.89 32.19
C GLY A 463 3.10 8.64 32.83
N LYS A 464 4.20 7.98 33.20
CA LYS A 464 5.37 8.62 33.84
C LYS A 464 5.92 9.82 33.06
N THR A 465 6.29 9.62 31.79
CA THR A 465 6.82 10.68 30.95
C THR A 465 5.80 11.79 30.76
N SER A 466 4.51 11.45 30.59
CA SER A 466 3.42 12.43 30.50
C SER A 466 3.32 13.29 31.76
N PHE A 467 3.45 12.70 32.94
CA PHE A 467 3.42 13.45 34.20
C PHE A 467 4.67 14.32 34.36
N LEU A 468 5.85 13.83 33.94
CA LEU A 468 7.07 14.64 33.89
C LEU A 468 6.90 15.87 32.98
N GLN A 469 6.27 15.71 31.81
CA GLN A 469 5.97 16.84 30.92
C GLN A 469 5.08 17.89 31.57
N ALA A 470 4.09 17.46 32.38
CA ALA A 470 3.26 18.38 33.15
C ALA A 470 4.05 19.13 34.22
N MET A 471 4.94 18.44 34.95
CA MET A 471 5.82 19.09 35.93
C MET A 471 6.78 20.09 35.29
N MET A 472 7.29 19.80 34.09
CA MET A 472 8.18 20.71 33.38
C MET A 472 7.55 22.06 33.06
N GLN A 473 6.21 22.12 32.88
CA GLN A 473 5.50 23.38 32.64
C GLN A 473 5.37 24.25 33.90
N GLU A 474 5.45 23.64 35.08
CA GLU A 474 5.39 24.34 36.36
C GLU A 474 6.76 24.92 36.78
N ILE A 475 7.84 24.61 36.04
CA ILE A 475 9.17 25.15 36.32
C ILE A 475 9.16 26.67 36.07
N PRO A 476 9.60 27.51 37.04
CA PRO A 476 9.72 28.94 36.83
C PRO A 476 10.60 29.29 35.60
N GLN A 477 10.09 30.15 34.71
CA GLN A 477 10.75 30.46 33.42
C GLN A 477 12.11 31.17 33.56
N ASN A 478 12.41 31.75 34.74
CA ASN A 478 13.70 32.35 35.05
C ASN A 478 14.80 31.31 35.33
N LEU A 479 14.45 30.03 35.48
CA LEU A 479 15.40 28.95 35.66
C LEU A 479 15.83 28.37 34.32
N ARG A 480 17.10 27.99 34.23
CA ARG A 480 17.62 27.22 33.11
C ARG A 480 17.28 25.74 33.29
N ILE A 481 16.91 25.06 32.22
CA ILE A 481 16.56 23.63 32.22
C ILE A 481 17.55 22.88 31.33
N ILE A 482 18.08 21.76 31.82
CA ILE A 482 18.83 20.80 31.01
C ILE A 482 18.04 19.49 30.99
N VAL A 483 17.68 19.06 29.78
CA VAL A 483 16.95 17.82 29.54
C VAL A 483 17.91 16.78 28.99
N GLN A 484 17.97 15.61 29.62
CA GLN A 484 18.68 14.44 29.12
C GLN A 484 17.68 13.33 28.78
N GLU A 485 17.74 12.85 27.54
CA GLU A 485 16.89 11.75 27.08
C GLU A 485 17.59 10.84 26.07
N ASP A 486 17.30 9.53 26.18
CA ASP A 486 17.69 8.52 25.19
C ASP A 486 16.83 8.60 23.91
N THR A 487 15.56 8.95 24.07
CA THR A 487 14.58 9.15 22.99
C THR A 487 13.91 10.49 23.21
N GLN A 488 13.71 11.25 22.15
CA GLN A 488 13.16 12.61 22.24
C GLN A 488 11.64 12.57 22.52
N GLU A 489 11.24 12.29 23.76
CA GLU A 489 9.84 12.23 24.18
C GLU A 489 9.37 13.55 24.81
N LEU A 490 10.28 14.36 25.36
CA LEU A 490 9.94 15.61 26.05
C LEU A 490 9.75 16.79 25.06
N PRO A 491 8.79 17.68 25.33
CA PRO A 491 8.30 18.72 24.42
C PRO A 491 9.22 19.96 24.38
N VAL A 492 10.53 19.75 24.31
CA VAL A 492 11.54 20.81 24.33
C VAL A 492 11.29 21.90 23.27
N PRO A 493 10.99 21.57 21.99
CA PRO A 493 10.72 22.61 20.98
C PRO A 493 9.53 23.50 21.34
N THR A 494 8.48 22.91 21.89
CA THR A 494 7.28 23.64 22.33
C THR A 494 7.57 24.51 23.55
N LEU A 495 8.28 23.99 24.56
CA LEU A 495 8.70 24.78 25.72
C LEU A 495 9.63 25.94 25.34
N LYS A 496 10.55 25.75 24.39
CA LYS A 496 11.37 26.86 23.84
C LYS A 496 10.50 27.98 23.24
N LYS A 497 9.48 27.61 22.46
CA LYS A 497 8.54 28.59 21.88
C LYS A 497 7.73 29.34 22.94
N LEU A 498 7.50 28.71 24.09
CA LEU A 498 6.82 29.31 25.25
C LEU A 498 7.74 30.19 26.12
N GLY A 499 9.03 30.34 25.76
CA GLY A 499 9.98 31.24 26.43
C GLY A 499 10.91 30.56 27.45
N PHE A 500 10.85 29.25 27.62
CA PHE A 500 11.73 28.54 28.55
C PHE A 500 13.19 28.49 28.06
N ASN A 501 14.14 28.76 28.95
CA ASN A 501 15.57 28.57 28.70
C ASN A 501 15.95 27.09 28.89
N ILE A 502 15.77 26.29 27.84
CA ILE A 502 15.91 24.83 27.90
C ILE A 502 16.95 24.30 26.90
N GLN A 503 17.88 23.48 27.36
CA GLN A 503 18.88 22.79 26.56
C GLN A 503 18.63 21.29 26.58
N ARG A 504 18.62 20.64 25.42
CA ARG A 504 18.47 19.19 25.31
C ARG A 504 19.83 18.54 25.05
N LEU A 505 20.10 17.45 25.76
CA LEU A 505 21.23 16.56 25.60
C LEU A 505 20.67 15.22 25.11
N LYS A 506 21.17 14.75 23.97
CA LYS A 506 20.79 13.46 23.41
C LYS A 506 21.78 12.41 23.91
N THR A 507 21.27 11.40 24.60
CA THR A 507 22.01 10.20 24.97
C THR A 507 21.58 9.06 24.07
N ARG A 508 22.38 8.00 23.94
CA ARG A 508 21.94 6.85 23.15
C ARG A 508 22.28 5.52 23.82
N PRO A 509 21.34 4.55 23.82
CA PRO A 509 21.62 3.17 24.20
C PRO A 509 22.59 2.48 23.21
N PRO A 510 23.43 1.54 23.65
CA PRO A 510 24.46 0.88 22.86
C PRO A 510 23.93 -0.19 21.88
N LEU A 511 22.74 0.00 21.30
CA LEU A 511 22.15 -0.93 20.34
C LEU A 511 22.57 -0.56 18.92
N GLY A 512 23.33 -1.46 18.27
CA GLY A 512 23.61 -1.40 16.83
C GLY A 512 24.97 -0.84 16.40
N GLY A 513 26.05 -1.23 17.10
CA GLY A 513 27.42 -0.92 16.70
C GLY A 513 27.87 0.48 17.13
N VAL A 514 29.09 0.55 17.66
CA VAL A 514 29.72 1.77 18.17
C VAL A 514 30.08 2.66 16.98
N SER A 515 29.25 3.66 16.67
CA SER A 515 29.79 4.80 15.94
C SER A 515 30.63 5.60 16.92
N GLU A 516 31.89 5.91 16.57
CA GLU A 516 32.85 6.64 17.44
C GLU A 516 32.37 8.03 17.90
N ALA A 517 31.24 8.52 17.36
CA ALA A 517 30.68 9.85 17.61
C ALA A 517 29.57 9.90 18.69
N GLU A 518 29.23 8.78 19.35
CA GLU A 518 28.11 8.73 20.30
C GLU A 518 28.55 8.83 21.77
N VAL A 519 27.77 9.56 22.58
CA VAL A 519 28.04 9.86 24.01
C VAL A 519 27.12 9.01 24.90
N SER A 520 27.70 8.36 25.92
CA SER A 520 26.95 7.54 26.88
C SER A 520 26.01 8.38 27.76
N ALA A 521 24.99 7.75 28.33
CA ALA A 521 24.08 8.42 29.27
C ALA A 521 24.79 8.98 30.52
N GLU A 522 25.81 8.28 30.99
CA GLU A 522 26.65 8.71 32.11
C GLU A 522 27.50 9.95 31.74
N ASP A 523 28.13 9.93 30.56
CA ASP A 523 28.98 11.04 30.11
C ASP A 523 28.17 12.31 29.82
N ALA A 524 26.97 12.16 29.25
CA ALA A 524 26.07 13.28 29.03
C ALA A 524 25.60 13.88 30.36
N LEU A 525 25.32 13.05 31.37
CA LEU A 525 24.92 13.52 32.70
C LEU A 525 26.06 14.29 33.38
N ARG A 526 27.29 13.76 33.33
CA ARG A 526 28.49 14.47 33.81
C ARG A 526 28.72 15.79 33.07
N THR A 527 28.41 15.82 31.78
CA THR A 527 28.51 17.04 30.96
C THR A 527 27.43 18.04 31.36
N ALA A 528 26.20 17.59 31.64
CA ALA A 528 25.10 18.43 32.12
C ALA A 528 25.49 19.21 33.38
N LEU A 529 26.17 18.56 34.33
CA LEU A 529 26.64 19.19 35.57
C LEU A 529 27.69 20.29 35.35
N ARG A 530 28.32 20.33 34.17
CA ARG A 530 29.30 21.37 33.81
C ARG A 530 28.68 22.53 33.03
N LEU A 531 27.39 22.46 32.69
CA LEU A 531 26.71 23.51 31.92
C LEU A 531 26.14 24.64 32.81
N GLY A 532 26.41 24.59 34.12
CA GLY A 532 26.04 25.60 35.11
C GLY A 532 24.72 25.31 35.81
N ASP A 533 24.34 26.17 36.76
CA ASP A 533 23.13 26.03 37.57
C ASP A 533 21.88 25.92 36.70
N SER A 534 21.27 24.74 36.72
CA SER A 534 20.12 24.39 35.89
C SER A 534 19.26 23.33 36.59
N VAL A 535 17.95 23.38 36.36
CA VAL A 535 17.06 22.26 36.67
C VAL A 535 17.38 21.11 35.73
N LEU A 536 17.80 19.99 36.28
CA LEU A 536 18.14 18.80 35.52
C LEU A 536 16.93 17.88 35.41
N VAL A 537 16.49 17.63 34.17
CA VAL A 537 15.39 16.73 33.85
C VAL A 537 15.95 15.52 33.11
N VAL A 538 15.84 14.34 33.72
CA VAL A 538 16.26 13.08 33.10
C VAL A 538 15.01 12.30 32.72
N GLY A 539 14.85 12.01 31.43
CA GLY A 539 13.63 11.37 30.91
C GLY A 539 13.40 9.97 31.46
N GLU A 540 14.46 9.16 31.55
CA GLU A 540 14.41 7.84 32.17
C GLU A 540 15.78 7.46 32.74
N VAL A 541 15.78 6.69 33.83
CA VAL A 541 16.97 6.13 34.47
C VAL A 541 16.82 4.61 34.48
N ARG A 542 17.69 3.90 33.76
CA ARG A 542 17.66 2.45 33.55
C ARG A 542 18.89 1.72 34.09
N SER A 543 20.07 2.35 34.10
CA SER A 543 21.33 1.68 34.37
C SER A 543 22.33 2.56 35.16
N THR A 544 23.59 2.64 34.71
CA THR A 544 24.72 3.24 35.41
C THR A 544 24.57 4.75 35.64
N GLU A 545 23.77 5.43 34.83
CA GLU A 545 23.44 6.85 34.96
C GLU A 545 22.74 7.19 36.29
N ALA A 546 22.12 6.20 36.95
CA ALA A 546 21.52 6.38 38.28
C ALA A 546 22.53 6.89 39.31
N LYS A 547 23.76 6.35 39.30
CA LYS A 547 24.80 6.75 40.26
C LYS A 547 25.20 8.21 40.05
N ALA A 548 25.44 8.59 38.80
CA ALA A 548 25.80 9.96 38.46
C ALA A 548 24.65 10.95 38.74
N LEU A 549 23.39 10.52 38.67
CA LEU A 549 22.23 11.33 39.08
C LEU A 549 22.22 11.56 40.60
N TYR A 550 22.46 10.53 41.40
CA TYR A 550 22.56 10.70 42.85
C TYR A 550 23.76 11.56 43.27
N GLU A 551 24.87 11.48 42.54
CA GLU A 551 26.01 12.39 42.73
C GLU A 551 25.64 13.84 42.40
N ALA A 552 24.85 14.08 41.35
CA ALA A 552 24.32 15.39 41.01
C ALA A 552 23.43 15.99 42.10
N MET A 553 22.57 15.19 42.72
CA MET A 553 21.64 15.65 43.77
C MET A 553 22.32 16.01 45.10
N ARG A 554 23.59 15.63 45.28
CA ARG A 554 24.38 15.93 46.50
C ARG A 554 25.04 17.30 46.47
N VAL A 555 25.20 17.87 45.28
CA VAL A 555 25.75 19.21 45.04
C VAL A 555 24.59 20.19 45.03
#